data_AF-A0A7X8AIA5-F1
#
_entry.id   AF-A0A7X8AIA5-F1
#
_cell.length_a   1.000
_cell.length_b   1.000
_cell.length_c   1.000
_cell.angle_alpha   90.00
_cell.angle_beta   90.00
_cell.angle_gamma   90.00
#
_symmetry.space_group_name_H-M   'P 1'
#
loop_
_entity.id
_entity.type
_entity.pdbx_description
1 polymer ?
#
loop_
_entity_poly.entity_id
_entity_poly.type
_entity_poly.pdbx_seq_one_letter_code
_entity_poly.pdbx_strand_id
1 'polypeptide(L)'
;MKRAILITFLLLSINLLASFYEVTVEATATVGENLLQKLEMKALEEFINASLPQASPFQREIMTTYYLAYRPQGYVKEIKITEEKREKDYTYAKATAIISTGSVITGMNELINDLGKPRIYLDLETAVSVKNVSEPGTIKEMEMQLPLKNIFEPMIMKELTALGFEMVSDPERAQLEVKAGASADIYRSVRFSLTLTLSLELTDRASKIKFYSGQAVEGPMGFQTNPSFLLDYMAEDVIKRAFRGAESGLVGYIFNKYDRQIIVKLEEFSEDDRNTFIQRMRDTLPAIIGKLTDRGASQSEGKLVHTFEFNYLGTSSALTGTIEKSYKILQIDGNIITVAKRKTELIFTNCSFEGAASVRKSLEGLNYAVKSYRDSVLRVEIYSAIDPFELAMKLAEELGVNVDSFDETEVKMSFKE
;
A
#
# COMPACT_ATOMS: atom_id res chain seq x y z
N MET A 1 -11.96 -28.63 40.35
CA MET A 1 -10.78 -28.32 39.49
C MET A 1 -10.97 -28.68 38.02
N LYS A 2 -11.38 -29.91 37.64
CA LYS A 2 -11.54 -30.31 36.22
C LYS A 2 -12.60 -29.52 35.42
N ARG A 3 -13.68 -29.04 36.04
CA ARG A 3 -14.71 -28.18 35.38
C ARG A 3 -14.27 -26.73 35.15
N ALA A 4 -13.40 -26.19 36.00
CA ALA A 4 -12.89 -24.82 35.85
C ALA A 4 -11.90 -24.75 34.68
N ILE A 5 -11.01 -25.75 34.55
CA ILE A 5 -10.06 -25.85 33.43
C ILE A 5 -10.79 -25.99 32.09
N LEU A 6 -11.89 -26.75 32.03
CA LEU A 6 -12.67 -26.92 30.80
C LEU A 6 -13.37 -25.61 30.37
N ILE A 7 -13.86 -24.81 31.33
CA ILE A 7 -14.49 -23.50 31.04
C ILE A 7 -13.43 -22.46 30.65
N THR A 8 -12.25 -22.47 31.28
CA THR A 8 -11.14 -21.60 30.88
C THR A 8 -10.59 -21.98 29.50
N PHE A 9 -10.55 -23.27 29.15
CA PHE A 9 -10.15 -23.73 27.81
C PHE A 9 -11.23 -23.41 26.76
N LEU A 10 -12.53 -23.53 27.10
CA LEU A 10 -13.62 -23.11 26.21
C LEU A 10 -13.61 -21.58 25.98
N LEU A 11 -13.43 -20.78 27.03
CA LEU A 11 -13.34 -19.31 26.94
C LEU A 11 -12.05 -18.85 26.24
N LEU A 12 -10.92 -19.54 26.41
CA LEU A 12 -9.72 -19.29 25.59
C LEU A 12 -9.95 -19.69 24.14
N SER A 13 -10.64 -20.79 23.85
CA SER A 13 -10.93 -21.22 22.47
C SER A 13 -11.94 -20.33 21.75
N ILE A 14 -12.81 -19.63 22.49
CA ILE A 14 -13.73 -18.62 21.92
C ILE A 14 -12.99 -17.30 21.64
N ASN A 15 -11.93 -16.98 22.41
CA ASN A 15 -11.07 -15.82 22.15
C ASN A 15 -9.89 -16.11 21.19
N LEU A 16 -9.62 -17.37 20.85
CA LEU A 16 -8.60 -17.83 19.88
C LEU A 16 -9.21 -18.37 18.58
N LEU A 17 -10.51 -18.23 18.38
CA LEU A 17 -11.03 -18.08 17.02
C LEU A 17 -10.44 -16.77 16.49
N ALA A 18 -9.26 -16.86 15.89
CA ALA A 18 -8.85 -15.93 14.85
C ALA A 18 -10.10 -15.74 14.00
N SER A 19 -10.68 -14.54 14.07
CA SER A 19 -12.01 -14.31 13.56
C SER A 19 -11.93 -14.60 12.06
N PHE A 20 -12.66 -15.57 11.52
CA PHE A 20 -12.62 -15.89 10.09
C PHE A 20 -13.96 -15.48 9.48
N TYR A 21 -13.93 -14.81 8.33
CA TYR A 21 -15.10 -14.47 7.53
C TYR A 21 -15.22 -15.48 6.41
N GLU A 22 -16.33 -16.20 6.39
CA GLU A 22 -16.61 -17.18 5.34
C GLU A 22 -17.50 -16.53 4.30
N VAL A 23 -17.10 -16.59 3.03
CA VAL A 23 -17.86 -16.02 1.92
C VAL A 23 -17.96 -17.02 0.78
N THR A 24 -19.16 -17.13 0.21
CA THR A 24 -19.39 -17.95 -0.98
C THR A 24 -19.34 -17.06 -2.21
N VAL A 25 -18.50 -17.42 -3.17
CA VAL A 25 -18.28 -16.64 -4.39
C VAL A 25 -18.32 -17.50 -5.63
N GLU A 26 -18.63 -16.85 -6.75
CA GLU A 26 -18.81 -17.49 -8.03
C GLU A 26 -18.01 -16.74 -9.11
N ALA A 27 -17.21 -17.48 -9.87
CA ALA A 27 -16.39 -16.91 -10.93
C ALA A 27 -16.38 -17.79 -12.19
N THR A 28 -16.20 -17.13 -13.33
CA THR A 28 -16.01 -17.77 -14.64
C THR A 28 -14.64 -17.38 -15.19
N ALA A 29 -13.85 -18.36 -15.59
CA ALA A 29 -12.56 -18.21 -16.22
C ALA A 29 -12.60 -18.76 -17.65
N THR A 30 -12.20 -17.97 -18.65
CA THR A 30 -11.98 -18.44 -20.02
C THR A 30 -10.67 -19.24 -20.10
N VAL A 31 -10.48 -19.98 -21.19
CA VAL A 31 -9.28 -20.80 -21.40
C VAL A 31 -8.02 -19.95 -21.30
N GLY A 32 -7.15 -20.28 -20.34
CA GLY A 32 -5.89 -19.56 -20.07
C GLY A 32 -5.92 -18.61 -18.87
N GLU A 33 -7.10 -18.32 -18.31
CA GLU A 33 -7.23 -17.50 -17.11
C GLU A 33 -7.09 -18.34 -15.82
N ASN A 34 -6.56 -17.73 -14.76
CA ASN A 34 -6.43 -18.38 -13.45
C ASN A 34 -7.74 -18.28 -12.66
N LEU A 35 -8.54 -19.37 -12.69
CA LEU A 35 -9.82 -19.47 -12.00
C LEU A 35 -9.71 -19.28 -10.48
N LEU A 36 -8.67 -19.83 -9.85
CA LEU A 36 -8.46 -19.73 -8.40
C LEU A 36 -8.24 -18.28 -8.00
N GLN A 37 -7.42 -17.55 -8.76
CA GLN A 37 -7.20 -16.12 -8.56
C GLN A 37 -8.49 -15.31 -8.71
N LYS A 38 -9.34 -15.62 -9.71
CA LYS A 38 -10.64 -14.95 -9.85
C LYS A 38 -11.58 -15.19 -8.68
N LEU A 39 -11.57 -16.40 -8.11
CA LEU A 39 -12.34 -16.73 -6.91
C LEU A 39 -11.79 -16.00 -5.67
N GLU A 40 -10.46 -15.94 -5.51
CA GLU A 40 -9.81 -15.13 -4.46
C GLU A 40 -10.20 -13.66 -4.57
N MET A 41 -10.20 -13.11 -5.79
CA MET A 41 -10.59 -11.73 -6.05
C MET A 41 -12.02 -11.44 -5.63
N LYS A 42 -12.96 -12.27 -6.08
CA LYS A 42 -14.37 -12.14 -5.72
C LYS A 42 -14.59 -12.25 -4.22
N ALA A 43 -13.92 -13.20 -3.55
CA ALA A 43 -14.03 -13.37 -2.11
C ALA A 43 -13.59 -12.12 -1.34
N LEU A 44 -12.48 -11.53 -1.77
CA LEU A 44 -11.93 -10.33 -1.17
C LEU A 44 -12.81 -9.10 -1.42
N GLU A 45 -13.36 -8.94 -2.62
CA GLU A 45 -14.33 -7.89 -2.96
C GLU A 45 -15.57 -7.94 -2.08
N GLU A 46 -16.18 -9.13 -1.95
CA GLU A 46 -17.36 -9.34 -1.10
C GLU A 46 -17.05 -9.04 0.37
N PHE A 47 -15.86 -9.42 0.85
CA PHE A 47 -15.43 -9.09 2.20
C PHE A 47 -15.24 -7.58 2.43
N ILE A 48 -14.60 -6.87 1.49
CA ILE A 48 -14.41 -5.41 1.56
C ILE A 48 -15.77 -4.70 1.54
N ASN A 49 -16.68 -5.14 0.67
CA ASN A 49 -18.05 -4.61 0.61
C ASN A 49 -18.81 -4.80 1.92
N ALA A 50 -18.70 -5.98 2.54
CA ALA A 50 -19.36 -6.28 3.81
C ALA A 50 -18.74 -5.55 5.00
N SER A 51 -17.42 -5.36 4.99
CA SER A 51 -16.68 -4.78 6.12
C SER A 51 -16.67 -3.24 6.10
N LEU A 52 -16.89 -2.62 4.94
CA LEU A 52 -16.87 -1.16 4.77
C LEU A 52 -18.13 -0.63 4.08
N PRO A 53 -19.33 -0.80 4.69
CA PRO A 53 -20.58 -0.39 4.07
C PRO A 53 -20.69 1.13 3.85
N GLN A 54 -19.89 1.93 4.56
CA GLN A 54 -19.86 3.39 4.46
C GLN A 54 -18.83 3.91 3.44
N ALA A 55 -17.98 3.06 2.88
CA ALA A 55 -16.97 3.48 1.91
C ALA A 55 -17.59 3.75 0.54
N SER A 56 -17.13 4.82 -0.13
CA SER A 56 -17.59 5.15 -1.47
C SER A 56 -17.21 4.03 -2.47
N PRO A 57 -17.95 3.86 -3.58
CA PRO A 57 -17.62 2.86 -4.59
C PRO A 57 -16.18 2.97 -5.10
N PHE A 58 -15.67 4.19 -5.25
CA PHE A 58 -14.28 4.47 -5.65
C PHE A 58 -13.27 4.00 -4.59
N GLN A 59 -13.53 4.23 -3.30
CA GLN A 59 -12.67 3.75 -2.22
C GLN A 59 -12.64 2.22 -2.15
N ARG A 60 -13.78 1.57 -2.40
CA ARG A 60 -13.85 0.10 -2.45
C ARG A 60 -13.08 -0.47 -3.64
N GLU A 61 -13.20 0.11 -4.82
CA GLU A 61 -12.42 -0.27 -6.02
C GLU A 61 -10.92 -0.13 -5.78
N ILE A 62 -10.50 0.96 -5.12
CA ILE A 62 -9.11 1.21 -4.73
C ILE A 62 -8.59 0.14 -3.78
N MET A 63 -9.32 -0.14 -2.68
CA MET A 63 -8.91 -1.13 -1.69
C MET A 63 -8.80 -2.51 -2.33
N THR A 64 -9.82 -2.92 -3.09
CA THR A 64 -9.78 -4.15 -3.88
C THR A 64 -8.53 -4.18 -4.75
N THR A 65 -8.29 -3.17 -5.59
CA THR A 65 -7.14 -3.13 -6.50
C THR A 65 -5.81 -3.26 -5.75
N TYR A 66 -5.63 -2.54 -4.64
CA TYR A 66 -4.40 -2.60 -3.84
C TYR A 66 -4.21 -3.96 -3.18
N TYR A 67 -5.24 -4.51 -2.53
CA TYR A 67 -5.16 -5.83 -1.91
C TYR A 67 -4.87 -6.95 -2.92
N LEU A 68 -5.40 -6.82 -4.14
CA LEU A 68 -5.16 -7.77 -5.22
C LEU A 68 -3.75 -7.70 -5.79
N ALA A 69 -3.19 -6.49 -5.88
CA ALA A 69 -1.86 -6.29 -6.43
C ALA A 69 -0.75 -6.81 -5.49
N TYR A 70 -0.94 -6.70 -4.17
CA TYR A 70 0.07 -7.09 -3.19
C TYR A 70 -0.09 -8.49 -2.62
N ARG A 71 -1.28 -9.11 -2.77
CA ARG A 71 -1.62 -10.42 -2.18
C ARG A 71 -0.98 -10.64 -0.79
N PRO A 72 -1.16 -9.72 0.18
CA PRO A 72 -0.52 -9.86 1.48
C PRO A 72 -0.84 -11.25 2.05
N GLN A 73 0.22 -12.03 2.32
CA GLN A 73 0.08 -13.43 2.68
C GLN A 73 -0.86 -13.57 3.90
N GLY A 74 -1.92 -14.39 3.77
CA GLY A 74 -2.81 -14.71 4.89
C GLY A 74 -4.24 -14.15 4.84
N TYR A 75 -4.65 -13.47 3.77
CA TYR A 75 -6.02 -12.95 3.60
C TYR A 75 -7.05 -14.05 3.33
N VAL A 76 -6.98 -14.70 2.16
CA VAL A 76 -7.78 -15.88 1.85
C VAL A 76 -6.97 -17.08 2.32
N LYS A 77 -7.30 -17.58 3.51
CA LYS A 77 -6.60 -18.71 4.12
C LYS A 77 -6.85 -20.00 3.35
N GLU A 78 -8.06 -20.13 2.80
CA GLU A 78 -8.48 -21.32 2.08
C GLU A 78 -9.56 -20.94 1.06
N ILE A 79 -9.48 -21.49 -0.15
CA ILE A 79 -10.60 -21.57 -1.09
C ILE A 79 -10.95 -23.03 -1.29
N LYS A 80 -12.20 -23.36 -0.99
CA LYS A 80 -12.76 -24.67 -1.23
C LYS A 80 -13.79 -24.58 -2.35
N ILE A 81 -13.45 -25.10 -3.52
CA ILE A 81 -14.40 -25.20 -4.63
C ILE A 81 -15.51 -26.17 -4.24
N THR A 82 -16.74 -25.68 -4.23
CA THR A 82 -17.94 -26.44 -3.88
C THR A 82 -18.69 -26.92 -5.12
N GLU A 83 -18.55 -26.21 -6.25
CA GLU A 83 -19.11 -26.59 -7.54
C GLU A 83 -18.16 -26.17 -8.65
N GLU A 84 -17.96 -27.03 -9.65
CA GLU A 84 -17.18 -26.72 -10.84
C GLU A 84 -17.91 -27.25 -12.08
N LYS A 85 -18.05 -26.40 -13.10
CA LYS A 85 -18.64 -26.75 -14.39
C LYS A 85 -17.66 -26.33 -15.49
N ARG A 86 -17.20 -27.31 -16.27
CA ARG A 86 -16.31 -27.10 -17.40
C ARG A 86 -17.10 -27.17 -18.69
N GLU A 87 -17.03 -26.10 -19.46
CA GLU A 87 -17.53 -26.00 -20.82
C GLU A 87 -16.35 -25.85 -21.80
N LYS A 88 -16.63 -25.97 -23.09
CA LYS A 88 -15.61 -26.00 -24.14
C LYS A 88 -14.66 -24.77 -24.11
N ASP A 89 -15.20 -23.61 -23.74
CA ASP A 89 -14.50 -22.32 -23.84
C ASP A 89 -14.31 -21.62 -22.48
N TYR A 90 -14.87 -22.19 -21.39
CA TYR A 90 -14.75 -21.61 -20.04
C TYR A 90 -14.94 -22.64 -18.93
N THR A 91 -14.42 -22.31 -17.74
CA THR A 91 -14.69 -23.00 -16.50
C THR A 91 -15.43 -22.06 -15.55
N TYR A 92 -16.60 -22.47 -15.09
CA TYR A 92 -17.32 -21.84 -13.99
C TYR A 92 -17.03 -22.58 -12.69
N ALA A 93 -16.83 -21.85 -11.60
CA ALA A 93 -16.77 -22.44 -10.28
C ALA A 93 -17.49 -21.58 -9.23
N LYS A 94 -18.07 -22.29 -8.27
CA LYS A 94 -18.55 -21.75 -7.00
C LYS A 94 -17.61 -22.25 -5.92
N ALA A 95 -17.16 -21.36 -5.05
CA ALA A 95 -16.26 -21.71 -3.97
C ALA A 95 -16.62 -20.99 -2.68
N THR A 96 -16.32 -21.65 -1.57
CA THR A 96 -16.33 -21.04 -0.25
C THR A 96 -14.91 -20.61 0.08
N ALA A 97 -14.72 -19.33 0.35
CA ALA A 97 -13.45 -18.76 0.77
C ALA A 97 -13.48 -18.44 2.27
N ILE A 98 -12.42 -18.83 2.97
CA ILE A 98 -12.21 -18.50 4.38
C ILE A 98 -11.21 -17.35 4.44
N ILE A 99 -11.67 -16.22 4.95
CA ILE A 99 -10.88 -14.98 5.06
C ILE A 99 -10.48 -14.78 6.51
N SER A 100 -9.20 -14.54 6.78
CA SER A 100 -8.74 -14.14 8.12
C SER A 100 -9.23 -12.73 8.43
N THR A 101 -9.86 -12.50 9.58
CA THR A 101 -10.41 -11.19 10.01
C THR A 101 -9.75 -10.66 11.29
N GLY A 102 -8.76 -11.35 11.87
CA GLY A 102 -8.06 -10.89 13.06
C GLY A 102 -7.41 -9.51 12.90
N SER A 103 -8.06 -8.43 13.34
CA SER A 103 -7.57 -7.03 13.16
C SER A 103 -7.16 -6.70 11.71
N VAL A 104 -7.83 -7.35 10.74
CA VAL A 104 -7.49 -7.38 9.31
C VAL A 104 -8.18 -6.25 8.56
N ILE A 105 -7.64 -5.04 8.73
CA ILE A 105 -7.26 -4.21 7.58
C ILE A 105 -5.72 -4.22 7.54
N THR A 106 -5.13 -5.42 7.50
CA THR A 106 -3.67 -5.63 7.38
C THR A 106 -3.24 -5.39 5.94
N GLY A 107 -2.67 -4.24 5.70
CA GLY A 107 -2.50 -3.63 4.39
C GLY A 107 -2.50 -2.13 4.55
N MET A 108 -3.11 -1.60 5.61
CA MET A 108 -2.98 -0.20 5.99
C MET A 108 -1.56 0.13 6.46
N ASN A 109 -0.90 -0.76 7.21
CA ASN A 109 0.50 -0.58 7.60
C ASN A 109 1.44 -0.68 6.38
N GLU A 110 1.24 -1.66 5.51
CA GLU A 110 1.98 -1.83 4.25
C GLU A 110 1.75 -0.65 3.31
N LEU A 111 0.50 -0.22 3.15
CA LEU A 111 0.13 1.00 2.44
C LEU A 111 0.86 2.17 3.06
N ILE A 112 0.67 2.46 4.35
CA ILE A 112 1.31 3.56 5.07
C ILE A 112 2.85 3.50 5.00
N ASN A 113 3.44 2.32 5.00
CA ASN A 113 4.88 2.12 4.78
C ASN A 113 5.27 2.48 3.34
N ASP A 114 4.51 2.04 2.34
CA ASP A 114 4.64 2.46 0.94
C ASP A 114 4.35 3.97 0.75
N LEU A 115 3.61 4.60 1.67
CA LEU A 115 3.41 6.05 1.75
C LEU A 115 4.59 6.78 2.41
N GLY A 116 5.62 6.06 2.86
CA GLY A 116 6.79 6.61 3.53
C GLY A 116 6.57 7.00 4.99
N LYS A 117 5.62 6.36 5.69
CA LYS A 117 5.30 6.56 7.11
C LYS A 117 5.00 8.03 7.44
N PRO A 118 3.78 8.53 7.15
CA PRO A 118 3.42 9.91 7.42
C PRO A 118 3.68 10.29 8.87
N ARG A 119 4.27 11.46 9.07
CA ARG A 119 4.62 11.98 10.38
C ARG A 119 3.39 12.56 11.05
N ILE A 120 3.08 12.09 12.27
CA ILE A 120 1.90 12.48 13.02
C ILE A 120 2.27 13.06 14.39
N TYR A 121 1.60 14.15 14.75
CA TYR A 121 1.69 14.78 16.06
C TYR A 121 0.43 14.50 16.87
N LEU A 122 0.58 14.18 18.14
CA LEU A 122 -0.51 13.96 19.09
C LEU A 122 -0.60 15.13 20.06
N ASP A 123 -1.77 15.77 20.10
CA ASP A 123 -2.15 16.75 21.11
C ASP A 123 -3.23 16.14 22.00
N LEU A 124 -2.90 15.84 23.26
CA LEU A 124 -3.82 15.20 24.21
C LEU A 124 -4.18 16.15 25.35
N GLU A 125 -5.46 16.45 25.44
CA GLU A 125 -6.08 17.14 26.57
C GLU A 125 -6.78 16.13 27.48
N THR A 126 -6.68 16.31 28.80
CA THR A 126 -7.32 15.42 29.78
C THR A 126 -8.13 16.17 30.82
N ALA A 127 -9.31 15.66 31.16
CA ALA A 127 -10.18 16.25 32.18
C ALA A 127 -10.81 15.19 33.08
N VAL A 128 -10.87 15.44 34.39
CA VAL A 128 -11.60 14.60 35.34
C VAL A 128 -12.71 15.45 35.96
N SER A 129 -13.92 14.91 36.02
CA SER A 129 -15.10 15.56 36.61
C SER A 129 -15.67 14.67 37.70
N VAL A 130 -15.79 15.20 38.92
CA VAL A 130 -16.34 14.48 40.07
C VAL A 130 -17.75 14.98 40.36
N LYS A 131 -18.72 14.08 40.25
CA LYS A 131 -20.16 14.37 40.41
C LYS A 131 -20.68 13.77 41.72
N ASN A 132 -21.64 14.48 42.32
CA ASN A 132 -22.34 14.09 43.56
C ASN A 132 -21.46 13.96 44.80
N VAL A 133 -20.46 14.84 44.96
CA VAL A 133 -19.60 14.93 46.16
C VAL A 133 -19.79 16.28 46.84
N SER A 134 -20.01 16.27 48.15
CA SER A 134 -20.25 17.47 48.96
C SER A 134 -18.99 18.10 49.55
N GLU A 135 -17.84 17.42 49.48
CA GLU A 135 -16.59 17.83 50.14
C GLU A 135 -15.47 18.15 49.11
N PRO A 136 -14.98 19.40 49.05
CA PRO A 136 -13.96 19.81 48.07
C PRO A 136 -12.61 19.07 48.16
N GLY A 137 -12.16 18.69 49.37
CA GLY A 137 -10.90 17.95 49.54
C GLY A 137 -10.93 16.57 48.88
N THR A 138 -12.08 15.91 49.00
CA THR A 138 -12.37 14.60 48.42
C THR A 138 -12.44 14.63 46.89
N ILE A 139 -12.86 15.75 46.30
CA ILE A 139 -12.87 15.96 44.84
C ILE A 139 -11.42 15.97 44.31
N LYS A 140 -10.56 16.80 44.91
CA LYS A 140 -9.17 16.93 44.47
C LYS A 140 -8.37 15.63 44.60
N GLU A 141 -8.57 14.88 45.69
CA GLU A 141 -7.94 13.57 45.86
C GLU A 141 -8.37 12.56 44.79
N MET A 142 -9.65 12.54 44.43
CA MET A 142 -10.18 11.64 43.40
C MET A 142 -9.72 12.02 41.99
N GLU A 143 -9.61 13.32 41.70
CA GLU A 143 -9.05 13.81 40.43
C GLU A 143 -7.58 13.38 40.28
N MET A 144 -6.77 13.50 41.34
CA MET A 144 -5.36 13.09 41.33
C MET A 144 -5.16 11.57 41.20
N GLN A 145 -6.19 10.75 41.47
CA GLN A 145 -6.13 9.29 41.39
C GLN A 145 -6.33 8.73 39.97
N LEU A 146 -6.79 9.54 39.01
CA LEU A 146 -6.96 9.11 37.62
C LEU A 146 -5.90 9.78 36.73
N PRO A 147 -4.71 9.16 36.55
CA PRO A 147 -3.65 9.72 35.72
C PRO A 147 -3.95 9.52 34.22
N LEU A 148 -5.05 10.12 33.74
CA LEU A 148 -5.58 9.91 32.38
C LEU A 148 -4.51 10.10 31.31
N LYS A 149 -3.70 11.16 31.42
CA LYS A 149 -2.65 11.45 30.44
C LYS A 149 -1.65 10.31 30.32
N ASN A 150 -1.16 9.80 31.45
CA ASN A 150 -0.15 8.74 31.50
C ASN A 150 -0.66 7.40 30.97
N ILE A 151 -1.98 7.22 30.87
CA ILE A 151 -2.61 5.99 30.40
C ILE A 151 -3.03 6.12 28.93
N PHE A 152 -3.71 7.20 28.58
CA PHE A 152 -4.24 7.40 27.23
C PHE A 152 -3.14 7.73 26.22
N GLU A 153 -2.18 8.58 26.56
CA GLU A 153 -1.10 8.99 25.65
C GLU A 153 -0.32 7.80 25.06
N PRO A 154 0.26 6.89 25.86
CA PRO A 154 1.01 5.75 25.31
C PRO A 154 0.12 4.77 24.55
N MET A 155 -1.14 4.59 24.95
CA MET A 155 -2.06 3.69 24.27
C MET A 155 -2.49 4.24 22.90
N ILE A 156 -2.78 5.54 22.79
CA ILE A 156 -3.08 6.21 21.51
C ILE A 156 -1.86 6.14 20.58
N MET A 157 -0.66 6.43 21.10
CA MET A 157 0.58 6.33 20.33
C MET A 157 0.83 4.91 19.82
N LYS A 158 0.53 3.89 20.63
CA LYS A 158 0.65 2.49 20.24
C LYS A 158 -0.26 2.15 19.06
N GLU A 159 -1.53 2.57 19.09
CA GLU A 159 -2.47 2.36 17.98
C GLU A 159 -2.01 3.07 16.69
N LEU A 160 -1.59 4.34 16.79
CA LEU A 160 -1.06 5.08 15.64
C LEU A 160 0.19 4.43 15.05
N THR A 161 1.09 3.94 15.90
CA THR A 161 2.30 3.24 15.46
C THR A 161 1.95 1.90 14.82
N ALA A 162 0.96 1.17 15.37
CA ALA A 162 0.49 -0.10 14.81
C ALA A 162 -0.14 0.07 13.41
N LEU A 163 -0.75 1.23 13.16
CA LEU A 163 -1.24 1.63 11.84
C LEU A 163 -0.10 2.02 10.87
N GLY A 164 1.12 2.28 11.35
CA GLY A 164 2.29 2.59 10.52
C GLY A 164 2.72 4.06 10.52
N PHE A 165 2.06 4.94 11.28
CA PHE A 165 2.44 6.35 11.37
C PHE A 165 3.75 6.55 12.13
N GLU A 166 4.54 7.56 11.73
CA GLU A 166 5.74 7.97 12.45
C GLU A 166 5.38 9.06 13.46
N MET A 167 5.52 8.77 14.76
CA MET A 167 5.26 9.76 15.81
C MET A 167 6.35 10.84 15.82
N VAL A 168 5.95 12.11 15.80
CA VAL A 168 6.85 13.25 15.99
C VAL A 168 6.39 14.12 17.16
N SER A 169 7.34 14.61 17.93
CA SER A 169 7.09 15.51 19.06
C SER A 169 6.96 16.99 18.65
N ASP A 170 7.49 17.33 17.48
CA ASP A 170 7.44 18.69 16.94
C ASP A 170 6.29 18.82 15.92
N PRO A 171 5.28 19.65 16.18
CA PRO A 171 4.14 19.83 15.28
C PRO A 171 4.54 20.41 13.92
N GLU A 172 5.66 21.13 13.80
CA GLU A 172 6.12 21.68 12.51
C GLU A 172 6.68 20.58 11.58
N ARG A 173 7.13 19.46 12.15
CA ARG A 173 7.61 18.30 11.38
C ARG A 173 6.49 17.34 11.01
N ALA A 174 5.29 17.55 11.54
CA ALA A 174 4.15 16.67 11.34
C ALA A 174 3.40 17.02 10.06
N GLN A 175 3.00 15.98 9.32
CA GLN A 175 2.06 16.08 8.21
C GLN A 175 0.62 16.01 8.71
N LEU A 176 0.42 15.26 9.80
CA LEU A 176 -0.87 14.98 10.41
C LEU A 176 -0.91 15.43 11.87
N GLU A 177 -2.11 15.75 12.33
CA GLU A 177 -2.37 16.11 13.72
C GLU A 177 -3.55 15.29 14.25
N VAL A 178 -3.36 14.68 15.41
CA VAL A 178 -4.41 14.06 16.22
C VAL A 178 -4.65 14.97 17.41
N LYS A 179 -5.85 15.53 17.49
CA LYS A 179 -6.34 16.15 18.73
C LYS A 179 -7.19 15.14 19.46
N ALA A 180 -6.76 14.75 20.64
CA ALA A 180 -7.44 13.80 21.49
C ALA A 180 -7.93 14.48 22.78
N GLY A 181 -9.17 14.21 23.17
CA GLY A 181 -9.72 14.63 24.45
C GLY A 181 -10.11 13.42 25.28
N ALA A 182 -9.39 13.14 26.36
CA ALA A 182 -9.71 12.05 27.27
C ALA A 182 -10.36 12.61 28.55
N SER A 183 -11.61 12.24 28.82
CA SER A 183 -12.29 12.66 30.04
C SER A 183 -12.82 11.51 30.87
N ALA A 184 -12.86 11.71 32.19
CA ALA A 184 -13.43 10.77 33.15
C ALA A 184 -14.48 11.45 34.02
N ASP A 185 -15.70 10.93 33.98
CA ASP A 185 -16.74 11.29 34.94
C ASP A 185 -16.74 10.27 36.09
N ILE A 186 -16.48 10.74 37.31
CA ILE A 186 -16.59 9.93 38.52
C ILE A 186 -17.87 10.30 39.26
N TYR A 187 -18.77 9.34 39.44
CA TYR A 187 -19.96 9.49 40.28
C TYR A 187 -19.72 8.80 41.62
N ARG A 188 -19.87 9.54 42.72
CA ARG A 188 -19.76 8.99 44.08
C ARG A 188 -21.13 9.03 44.74
N SER A 189 -21.62 7.86 45.16
CA SER A 189 -22.75 7.74 46.09
C SER A 189 -22.37 6.77 47.22
N VAL A 190 -22.84 5.52 47.18
CA VAL A 190 -22.44 4.42 48.07
C VAL A 190 -21.28 3.60 47.46
N ARG A 191 -21.14 3.63 46.12
CA ARG A 191 -20.04 3.06 45.33
C ARG A 191 -19.52 4.13 44.38
N PHE A 192 -18.31 3.94 43.87
CA PHE A 192 -17.80 4.73 42.75
C PHE A 192 -18.37 4.18 41.45
N SER A 193 -18.69 5.07 40.51
CA SER A 193 -18.94 4.71 39.12
C SER A 193 -18.07 5.57 38.23
N LEU A 194 -17.42 4.97 37.24
CA LEU A 194 -16.55 5.63 36.28
C LEU A 194 -17.18 5.56 34.89
N THR A 195 -17.16 6.68 34.17
CA THR A 195 -17.41 6.74 32.72
C THR A 195 -16.20 7.40 32.08
N LEU A 196 -15.63 6.77 31.05
CA LEU A 196 -14.54 7.33 30.24
C LEU A 196 -15.06 7.76 28.89
N THR A 197 -14.62 8.91 28.42
CA THR A 197 -14.88 9.40 27.06
C THR A 197 -13.55 9.72 26.40
N LEU A 198 -13.38 9.26 25.15
CA LEU A 198 -12.28 9.64 24.29
C LEU A 198 -12.83 10.27 23.02
N SER A 199 -12.52 11.55 22.78
CA SER A 199 -12.72 12.19 21.49
C SER A 199 -11.43 12.14 20.67
N LEU A 200 -11.57 11.96 19.37
CA LEU A 200 -10.47 12.03 18.41
C LEU A 200 -10.88 12.95 17.25
N GLU A 201 -9.98 13.85 16.89
CA GLU A 201 -10.05 14.67 15.69
C GLU A 201 -8.73 14.51 14.92
N LEU A 202 -8.83 14.09 13.66
CA LEU A 202 -7.68 13.91 12.78
C LEU A 202 -7.69 14.94 11.65
N THR A 203 -6.57 15.63 11.49
CA THR A 203 -6.43 16.77 10.57
C THR A 203 -5.17 16.66 9.71
N ASP A 204 -5.30 16.95 8.42
CA ASP A 204 -4.16 17.22 7.53
C ASP A 204 -3.64 18.64 7.78
N ARG A 205 -2.39 18.78 8.21
CA ARG A 205 -1.84 20.08 8.57
C ARG A 205 -1.61 21.00 7.37
N ALA A 206 -1.40 20.45 6.17
CA ALA A 206 -1.15 21.23 4.96
C ALA A 206 -2.45 21.84 4.41
N SER A 207 -3.51 21.04 4.31
CA SER A 207 -4.81 21.47 3.79
C SER A 207 -5.75 22.05 4.85
N LYS A 208 -5.44 21.82 6.15
CA LYS A 208 -6.31 22.12 7.29
C LYS A 208 -7.66 21.39 7.26
N ILE A 209 -7.77 20.34 6.44
CA ILE A 209 -8.98 19.52 6.34
C ILE A 209 -9.01 18.54 7.51
N LYS A 210 -10.10 18.59 8.27
CA LYS A 210 -10.46 17.56 9.24
C LYS A 210 -11.10 16.41 8.48
N PHE A 211 -10.46 15.25 8.50
CA PHE A 211 -10.96 14.06 7.78
C PHE A 211 -11.64 13.06 8.71
N TYR A 212 -11.50 13.25 10.02
CA TYR A 212 -12.26 12.50 11.00
C TYR A 212 -12.51 13.32 12.27
N SER A 213 -13.70 13.16 12.83
CA SER A 213 -14.06 13.62 14.17
C SER A 213 -15.02 12.60 14.77
N GLY A 214 -14.72 12.09 15.95
CA GLY A 214 -15.57 11.11 16.62
C GLY A 214 -15.29 11.02 18.10
N GLN A 215 -16.15 10.28 18.79
CA GLN A 215 -15.99 10.00 20.21
C GLN A 215 -16.38 8.55 20.53
N ALA A 216 -15.70 7.97 21.50
CA ALA A 216 -16.05 6.70 22.11
C ALA A 216 -16.28 6.91 23.61
N VAL A 217 -17.22 6.14 24.17
CA VAL A 217 -17.57 6.18 25.58
C VAL A 217 -17.56 4.77 26.13
N GLU A 218 -17.02 4.60 27.34
CA GLU A 218 -17.03 3.35 28.10
C GLU A 218 -17.56 3.58 29.52
N GLY A 219 -18.42 2.66 29.99
CA GLY A 219 -19.13 2.77 31.25
C GLY A 219 -20.58 3.27 31.13
N PRO A 220 -21.26 3.58 32.25
CA PRO A 220 -20.73 3.60 33.62
C PRO A 220 -20.38 2.20 34.16
N MET A 221 -19.21 2.06 34.80
CA MET A 221 -18.83 0.86 35.54
C MET A 221 -18.66 1.14 37.04
N GLY A 222 -19.32 0.34 37.87
CA GLY A 222 -19.34 0.51 39.32
C GLY A 222 -18.25 -0.29 40.04
N PHE A 223 -17.56 0.35 40.99
CA PHE A 223 -16.56 -0.29 41.88
C PHE A 223 -16.69 0.20 43.32
N GLN A 224 -16.33 -0.64 44.29
CA GLN A 224 -16.58 -0.33 45.72
C GLN A 224 -15.57 0.66 46.31
N THR A 225 -14.31 0.63 45.90
CA THR A 225 -13.22 1.25 46.67
C THR A 225 -12.45 2.34 45.94
N ASN A 226 -11.91 2.09 44.75
CA ASN A 226 -11.12 3.07 44.01
C ASN A 226 -11.40 3.00 42.50
N PRO A 227 -11.78 4.11 41.84
CA PRO A 227 -12.04 4.13 40.40
C PRO A 227 -10.80 3.84 39.53
N SER A 228 -9.58 3.99 40.05
CA SER A 228 -8.34 3.74 39.30
C SER A 228 -8.18 2.27 38.87
N PHE A 229 -8.79 1.32 39.60
CA PHE A 229 -8.72 -0.11 39.25
C PHE A 229 -9.43 -0.45 37.93
N LEU A 230 -10.41 0.37 37.53
CA LEU A 230 -11.13 0.17 36.28
C LEU A 230 -10.51 0.95 35.12
N LEU A 231 -9.61 1.89 35.42
CA LEU A 231 -9.13 2.86 34.45
C LEU A 231 -8.39 2.19 33.29
N ASP A 232 -7.41 1.33 33.56
CA ASP A 232 -6.63 0.68 32.50
C ASP A 232 -7.50 -0.20 31.60
N TYR A 233 -8.42 -0.97 32.20
CA TYR A 233 -9.33 -1.85 31.47
C TYR A 233 -10.29 -1.06 30.57
N MET A 234 -10.93 -0.03 31.14
CA MET A 234 -11.86 0.81 30.38
C MET A 234 -11.15 1.69 29.35
N ALA A 235 -9.91 2.12 29.63
CA ALA A 235 -9.09 2.91 28.71
C ALA A 235 -8.74 2.10 27.45
N GLU A 236 -8.37 0.83 27.60
CA GLU A 236 -8.10 -0.04 26.45
C GLU A 236 -9.34 -0.20 25.57
N ASP A 237 -10.51 -0.46 26.15
CA ASP A 237 -11.76 -0.66 25.42
C ASP A 237 -12.22 0.63 24.71
N VAL A 238 -12.17 1.78 25.38
CA VAL A 238 -12.57 3.07 24.78
C VAL A 238 -11.63 3.49 23.64
N ILE A 239 -10.33 3.23 23.77
CA ILE A 239 -9.33 3.49 22.72
C ILE A 239 -9.61 2.62 21.50
N LYS A 240 -9.77 1.31 21.67
CA LYS A 240 -10.09 0.41 20.56
C LYS A 240 -11.35 0.84 19.83
N ARG A 241 -12.41 1.25 20.55
CA ARG A 241 -13.64 1.75 19.92
C ARG A 241 -13.43 3.07 19.19
N ALA A 242 -12.68 4.00 19.76
CA ALA A 242 -12.38 5.28 19.10
C ALA A 242 -11.63 5.07 17.78
N PHE A 243 -10.61 4.21 17.76
CA PHE A 243 -9.83 3.91 16.57
C PHE A 243 -10.60 3.12 15.51
N ARG A 244 -11.47 2.17 15.91
CA ARG A 244 -12.43 1.54 14.98
C ARG A 244 -13.36 2.57 14.34
N GLY A 245 -13.80 3.57 15.11
CA GLY A 245 -14.57 4.68 14.57
C GLY A 245 -13.78 5.52 13.57
N ALA A 246 -12.49 5.72 13.82
CA ALA A 246 -11.59 6.56 13.01
C ALA A 246 -11.11 5.90 11.71
N GLU A 247 -11.24 4.59 11.62
CA GLU A 247 -10.72 3.76 10.52
C GLU A 247 -11.16 4.26 9.14
N SER A 248 -12.45 4.48 8.92
CA SER A 248 -12.97 4.95 7.63
C SER A 248 -12.43 6.34 7.25
N GLY A 249 -12.23 7.22 8.23
CA GLY A 249 -11.67 8.56 8.02
C GLY A 249 -10.19 8.51 7.67
N LEU A 250 -9.40 7.68 8.37
CA LEU A 250 -7.98 7.45 8.08
C LEU A 250 -7.79 6.88 6.67
N VAL A 251 -8.58 5.85 6.33
CA VAL A 251 -8.61 5.24 5.01
C VAL A 251 -8.99 6.26 3.93
N GLY A 252 -10.05 7.05 4.17
CA GLY A 252 -10.49 8.10 3.26
C GLY A 252 -9.44 9.19 3.04
N TYR A 253 -8.74 9.62 4.09
CA TYR A 253 -7.65 10.58 4.00
C TYR A 253 -6.47 10.06 3.19
N ILE A 254 -6.03 8.83 3.48
CA ILE A 254 -4.98 8.17 2.72
C ILE A 254 -5.36 8.15 1.25
N PHE A 255 -6.56 7.72 0.88
CA PHE A 255 -6.92 7.69 -0.54
C PHE A 255 -7.04 9.08 -1.18
N ASN A 256 -7.57 10.07 -0.48
CA ASN A 256 -7.67 11.43 -1.02
C ASN A 256 -6.31 12.12 -1.23
N LYS A 257 -5.31 11.85 -0.38
CA LYS A 257 -3.94 12.38 -0.57
C LYS A 257 -3.19 11.71 -1.72
N TYR A 258 -3.61 10.49 -2.07
CA TYR A 258 -2.86 9.61 -2.98
C TYR A 258 -3.62 9.28 -4.27
N ASP A 259 -4.78 9.89 -4.53
CA ASP A 259 -5.32 10.06 -5.89
C ASP A 259 -4.43 11.03 -6.71
N ARG A 260 -3.15 10.67 -6.82
CA ARG A 260 -2.17 11.36 -7.65
C ARG A 260 -2.32 10.80 -9.03
N GLN A 261 -3.14 11.49 -9.80
CA GLN A 261 -3.13 11.36 -11.24
C GLN A 261 -1.71 11.70 -11.73
N ILE A 262 -1.00 10.66 -12.16
CA ILE A 262 0.30 10.76 -12.81
C ILE A 262 0.06 10.76 -14.30
N ILE A 263 0.71 11.69 -14.98
CA ILE A 263 0.75 11.73 -16.44
C ILE A 263 2.15 11.32 -16.85
N VAL A 264 2.26 10.29 -17.67
CA VAL A 264 3.54 9.91 -18.27
C VAL A 264 3.49 10.18 -19.76
N LYS A 265 4.55 10.83 -20.24
CA LYS A 265 4.76 11.15 -21.64
C LYS A 265 5.92 10.33 -22.16
N LEU A 266 5.67 9.45 -23.12
CA LEU A 266 6.70 8.66 -23.80
C LEU A 266 7.10 9.34 -25.09
N GLU A 267 8.34 9.82 -25.16
CA GLU A 267 8.92 10.43 -26.36
C GLU A 267 9.55 9.37 -27.27
N GLU A 268 9.15 9.36 -28.55
CA GLU A 268 9.72 8.52 -29.62
C GLU A 268 9.55 7.00 -29.42
N PHE A 269 8.46 6.61 -28.77
CA PHE A 269 8.03 5.21 -28.66
C PHE A 269 7.19 4.83 -29.89
N SER A 270 7.36 3.59 -30.37
CA SER A 270 6.37 2.98 -31.27
C SER A 270 5.13 2.53 -30.47
N GLU A 271 4.06 2.16 -31.16
CA GLU A 271 2.86 1.61 -30.49
C GLU A 271 3.17 0.31 -29.71
N ASP A 272 4.06 -0.54 -30.22
CA ASP A 272 4.47 -1.79 -29.57
C ASP A 272 5.33 -1.52 -28.32
N ASP A 273 6.26 -0.56 -28.40
CA ASP A 273 7.05 -0.14 -27.24
C ASP A 273 6.17 0.47 -26.15
N ARG A 274 5.19 1.28 -26.55
CA ARG A 274 4.19 1.85 -25.63
C ARG A 274 3.43 0.73 -24.92
N ASN A 275 2.92 -0.26 -25.65
CA ASN A 275 2.19 -1.37 -25.05
C ASN A 275 3.05 -2.16 -24.06
N THR A 276 4.32 -2.38 -24.42
CA THR A 276 5.31 -3.04 -23.56
C THR A 276 5.57 -2.23 -22.28
N PHE A 277 5.73 -0.90 -22.40
CA PHE A 277 5.86 0.00 -21.24
C PHE A 277 4.66 -0.11 -20.31
N ILE A 278 3.44 0.01 -20.85
CA ILE A 278 2.20 -0.05 -20.08
C ILE A 278 2.10 -1.37 -19.32
N GLN A 279 2.38 -2.49 -19.98
CA GLN A 279 2.31 -3.80 -19.36
C GLN A 279 3.35 -3.94 -18.25
N ARG A 280 4.60 -3.55 -18.51
CA ARG A 280 5.67 -3.60 -17.49
C ARG A 280 5.34 -2.75 -16.27
N MET A 281 4.79 -1.55 -16.45
CA MET A 281 4.40 -0.69 -15.33
C MET A 281 3.30 -1.35 -14.49
N ARG A 282 2.31 -1.99 -15.11
CA ARG A 282 1.28 -2.76 -14.38
C ARG A 282 1.89 -3.92 -13.59
N ASP A 283 2.84 -4.63 -14.18
CA ASP A 283 3.45 -5.81 -13.57
C ASP A 283 4.43 -5.46 -12.43
N THR A 284 5.06 -4.29 -12.50
CA THR A 284 6.13 -3.88 -11.57
C THR A 284 5.70 -2.86 -10.52
N LEU A 285 4.62 -2.12 -10.76
CA LEU A 285 4.09 -1.11 -9.84
C LEU A 285 2.67 -1.49 -9.39
N PRO A 286 2.55 -2.39 -8.41
CA PRO A 286 1.26 -2.85 -7.88
C PRO A 286 0.40 -1.71 -7.28
N ALA A 287 1.01 -0.58 -6.94
CA ALA A 287 0.30 0.62 -6.46
C ALA A 287 -0.33 1.48 -7.57
N ILE A 288 -0.29 1.06 -8.85
CA ILE A 288 -1.08 1.69 -9.92
C ILE A 288 -2.55 1.29 -9.75
N ILE A 289 -3.42 2.30 -9.74
CA ILE A 289 -4.86 2.15 -9.52
C ILE A 289 -5.65 2.55 -10.74
N GLY A 290 -6.72 1.78 -10.98
CA GLY A 290 -7.65 2.03 -12.07
C GLY A 290 -7.05 1.71 -13.44
N LYS A 291 -7.70 2.21 -14.48
CA LYS A 291 -7.23 1.99 -15.85
C LYS A 291 -6.15 3.01 -16.21
N LEU A 292 -5.01 2.49 -16.64
CA LEU A 292 -4.05 3.23 -17.48
C LEU A 292 -4.80 3.75 -18.71
N THR A 293 -5.08 5.05 -18.71
CA THR A 293 -5.88 5.74 -19.72
C THR A 293 -4.96 6.33 -20.76
N ASP A 294 -4.99 5.77 -21.97
CA ASP A 294 -4.27 6.34 -23.11
C ASP A 294 -4.97 7.64 -23.55
N ARG A 295 -4.25 8.76 -23.51
CA ARG A 295 -4.71 10.07 -23.97
C ARG A 295 -4.38 10.29 -25.45
N GLY A 296 -3.74 9.33 -26.10
CA GLY A 296 -3.36 9.33 -27.50
C GLY A 296 -1.93 9.81 -27.74
N ALA A 297 -1.57 9.85 -29.02
CA ALA A 297 -0.29 10.34 -29.51
C ALA A 297 -0.45 11.77 -30.04
N SER A 298 0.55 12.60 -29.78
CA SER A 298 0.64 13.95 -30.34
C SER A 298 2.05 14.22 -30.86
N GLN A 299 2.16 15.18 -31.76
CA GLN A 299 3.46 15.71 -32.18
C GLN A 299 3.81 16.91 -31.29
N SER A 300 4.90 16.82 -30.55
CA SER A 300 5.41 17.90 -29.71
C SER A 300 6.86 18.17 -30.11
N GLU A 301 7.16 19.40 -30.54
CA GLU A 301 8.50 19.80 -31.00
C GLU A 301 9.09 18.88 -32.10
N GLY A 302 8.23 18.29 -32.94
CA GLY A 302 8.64 17.37 -34.02
C GLY A 302 8.89 15.92 -33.57
N LYS A 303 8.65 15.60 -32.30
CA LYS A 303 8.71 14.24 -31.76
C LYS A 303 7.32 13.67 -31.55
N LEU A 304 7.19 12.37 -31.78
CA LEU A 304 6.00 11.61 -31.39
C LEU A 304 5.98 11.45 -29.87
N VAL A 305 4.91 11.89 -29.22
CA VAL A 305 4.73 11.76 -27.77
C VAL A 305 3.41 11.04 -27.47
N HIS A 306 3.52 9.86 -26.86
CA HIS A 306 2.37 9.14 -26.32
C HIS A 306 2.12 9.59 -24.88
N THR A 307 0.89 9.99 -24.57
CA THR A 307 0.54 10.42 -23.21
C THR A 307 -0.43 9.43 -22.60
N PHE A 308 -0.16 9.01 -21.37
CA PHE A 308 -1.12 8.24 -20.59
C PHE A 308 -1.18 8.74 -19.16
N GLU A 309 -2.27 8.35 -18.54
CA GLU A 309 -2.67 8.81 -17.25
C GLU A 309 -3.06 7.61 -16.39
N PHE A 310 -2.60 7.62 -15.15
CA PHE A 310 -2.99 6.64 -14.15
C PHE A 310 -2.88 7.21 -12.75
N ASN A 311 -3.61 6.61 -11.82
CA ASN A 311 -3.50 6.95 -10.42
C ASN A 311 -2.42 6.06 -9.79
N TYR A 312 -1.56 6.64 -8.96
CA TYR A 312 -0.49 5.90 -8.31
C TYR A 312 -0.43 6.22 -6.82
N LEU A 313 -0.62 5.19 -5.98
CA LEU A 313 -0.62 5.36 -4.53
C LEU A 313 0.77 5.31 -3.87
N GLY A 314 1.80 4.85 -4.59
CA GLY A 314 3.13 4.66 -4.01
C GLY A 314 3.97 5.94 -3.94
N THR A 315 5.18 5.84 -3.37
CA THR A 315 6.14 6.97 -3.36
C THR A 315 6.60 7.36 -4.77
N SER A 316 6.81 8.65 -4.99
CA SER A 316 7.42 9.15 -6.25
C SER A 316 8.79 8.51 -6.52
N SER A 317 9.58 8.21 -5.49
CA SER A 317 10.85 7.49 -5.60
C SER A 317 10.69 6.06 -6.11
N ALA A 318 9.66 5.32 -5.68
CA ALA A 318 9.42 3.97 -6.15
C ALA A 318 8.97 3.96 -7.63
N LEU A 319 8.12 4.92 -8.01
CA LEU A 319 7.69 5.10 -9.40
C LEU A 319 8.88 5.45 -10.31
N THR A 320 9.64 6.49 -9.95
CA THR A 320 10.78 6.97 -10.75
C THR A 320 11.87 5.91 -10.82
N GLY A 321 12.24 5.30 -9.70
CA GLY A 321 13.24 4.23 -9.68
C GLY A 321 12.83 2.99 -10.48
N THR A 322 11.52 2.69 -10.57
CA THR A 322 11.06 1.58 -11.43
C THR A 322 11.12 1.93 -12.91
N ILE A 323 10.79 3.17 -13.28
CA ILE A 323 10.95 3.66 -14.67
C ILE A 323 12.43 3.66 -15.05
N GLU A 324 13.31 4.14 -14.17
CA GLU A 324 14.75 4.30 -14.43
C GLU A 324 15.51 2.99 -14.63
N LYS A 325 14.99 1.86 -14.14
CA LYS A 325 15.58 0.54 -14.42
C LYS A 325 15.66 0.23 -15.91
N SER A 326 14.70 0.68 -16.69
CA SER A 326 14.54 0.27 -18.09
C SER A 326 14.42 1.43 -19.06
N TYR A 327 14.16 2.63 -18.56
CA TYR A 327 13.89 3.81 -19.34
C TYR A 327 14.66 5.00 -18.79
N LYS A 328 14.78 6.05 -19.59
CA LYS A 328 15.39 7.30 -19.17
C LYS A 328 14.29 8.30 -18.81
N ILE A 329 14.29 8.81 -17.59
CA ILE A 329 13.48 9.97 -17.24
C ILE A 329 14.16 11.22 -17.80
N LEU A 330 13.45 11.96 -18.65
CA LEU A 330 13.92 13.21 -19.24
C LEU A 330 13.60 14.41 -18.34
N GLN A 331 12.41 14.42 -17.75
CA GLN A 331 11.90 15.53 -16.96
C GLN A 331 10.82 15.07 -15.99
N ILE A 332 10.74 15.75 -14.83
CA ILE A 332 9.66 15.60 -13.84
C ILE A 332 9.13 16.99 -13.52
N ASP A 333 7.88 17.26 -13.93
CA ASP A 333 7.16 18.50 -13.65
C ASP A 333 5.91 18.21 -12.82
N GLY A 334 6.06 18.26 -11.48
CA GLY A 334 4.98 17.88 -10.57
C GLY A 334 4.58 16.43 -10.75
N ASN A 335 3.37 16.18 -11.28
CA ASN A 335 2.85 14.84 -11.54
C ASN A 335 3.08 14.35 -12.99
N ILE A 336 3.76 15.15 -13.81
CA ILE A 336 4.07 14.80 -15.20
C ILE A 336 5.49 14.25 -15.27
N ILE A 337 5.65 13.04 -15.79
CA ILE A 337 6.95 12.39 -16.00
C ILE A 337 7.16 12.18 -17.50
N THR A 338 8.20 12.79 -18.06
CA THR A 338 8.58 12.57 -19.46
C THR A 338 9.66 11.51 -19.52
N VAL A 339 9.46 10.49 -20.35
CA VAL A 339 10.27 9.27 -20.42
C VAL A 339 10.69 9.01 -21.86
N ALA A 340 11.95 8.65 -22.05
CA ALA A 340 12.52 8.20 -23.31
C ALA A 340 13.06 6.77 -23.17
N LYS A 341 13.32 6.10 -24.29
CA LYS A 341 14.08 4.86 -24.29
C LYS A 341 15.49 5.10 -23.76
N ARG A 342 16.05 4.12 -23.06
CA ARG A 342 17.45 4.19 -22.64
C ARG A 342 18.33 4.06 -23.87
N LYS A 343 19.40 4.84 -23.87
CA LYS A 343 20.42 4.85 -24.91
C LYS A 343 21.64 4.12 -24.38
N THR A 344 22.02 3.02 -25.03
CA THR A 344 23.18 2.21 -24.65
C THR A 344 24.11 2.06 -25.84
N GLU A 345 25.38 2.38 -25.68
CA GLU A 345 26.43 2.10 -26.67
C GLU A 345 26.99 0.69 -26.42
N LEU A 346 26.95 -0.17 -27.44
CA LEU A 346 27.63 -1.45 -27.46
C LEU A 346 28.91 -1.32 -28.28
N ILE A 347 30.03 -1.66 -27.67
CA ILE A 347 31.36 -1.62 -28.28
C ILE A 347 31.88 -3.03 -28.40
N PHE A 348 31.94 -3.55 -29.63
CA PHE A 348 32.51 -4.86 -29.92
C PHE A 348 33.95 -4.69 -30.42
N THR A 349 34.92 -5.22 -29.69
CA THR A 349 36.34 -5.26 -30.04
C THR A 349 36.72 -6.62 -30.63
N ASN A 350 37.85 -6.67 -31.35
CA ASN A 350 38.28 -7.84 -32.14
C ASN A 350 37.19 -8.32 -33.13
N CYS A 351 36.34 -7.40 -33.57
CA CYS A 351 35.16 -7.69 -34.37
C CYS A 351 35.57 -7.77 -35.85
N SER A 352 35.64 -8.99 -36.38
CA SER A 352 35.83 -9.23 -37.82
C SER A 352 34.62 -8.75 -38.62
N PHE A 353 34.74 -8.68 -39.95
CA PHE A 353 33.61 -8.32 -40.81
C PHE A 353 32.44 -9.31 -40.63
N GLU A 354 32.73 -10.60 -40.49
CA GLU A 354 31.76 -11.65 -40.20
C GLU A 354 31.15 -11.48 -38.81
N GLY A 355 31.96 -11.13 -37.80
CA GLY A 355 31.48 -10.78 -36.46
C GLY A 355 30.51 -9.59 -36.49
N ALA A 356 30.82 -8.55 -37.27
CA ALA A 356 29.96 -7.39 -37.42
C ALA A 356 28.63 -7.72 -38.11
N ALA A 357 28.64 -8.64 -39.08
CA ALA A 357 27.42 -9.16 -39.70
C ALA A 357 26.57 -9.96 -38.70
N SER A 358 27.20 -10.80 -37.88
CA SER A 358 26.53 -11.55 -36.81
C SER A 358 25.91 -10.62 -35.75
N VAL A 359 26.63 -9.57 -35.32
CA VAL A 359 26.08 -8.55 -34.40
C VAL A 359 24.83 -7.92 -35.00
N ARG A 360 24.89 -7.47 -36.27
CA ARG A 360 23.72 -6.86 -36.93
C ARG A 360 22.52 -7.80 -36.99
N LYS A 361 22.78 -9.09 -37.24
CA LYS A 361 21.75 -10.12 -37.26
C LYS A 361 21.11 -10.34 -35.87
N SER A 362 21.92 -10.42 -34.80
CA SER A 362 21.41 -10.54 -33.43
C SER A 362 20.64 -9.29 -32.96
N LEU A 363 20.88 -8.14 -33.58
CA LEU A 363 20.15 -6.90 -33.30
C LEU A 363 18.92 -6.71 -34.20
N GLU A 364 18.60 -7.63 -35.10
CA GLU A 364 17.39 -7.56 -35.92
C GLU A 364 16.14 -7.46 -35.03
N GLY A 365 15.28 -6.48 -35.34
CA GLY A 365 14.08 -6.19 -34.54
C GLY A 365 14.28 -5.22 -33.38
N LEU A 366 15.51 -4.81 -33.07
CA LEU A 366 15.80 -3.73 -32.12
C LEU A 366 15.98 -2.39 -32.85
N ASN A 367 15.66 -1.28 -32.18
CA ASN A 367 15.97 0.05 -32.69
C ASN A 367 17.45 0.38 -32.41
N TYR A 368 18.31 0.21 -33.41
CA TYR A 368 19.75 0.44 -33.29
C TYR A 368 20.33 1.24 -34.46
N ALA A 369 21.46 1.90 -34.21
CA ALA A 369 22.24 2.62 -35.21
C ALA A 369 23.72 2.23 -35.11
N VAL A 370 24.32 1.82 -36.24
CA VAL A 370 25.77 1.61 -36.31
C VAL A 370 26.45 2.97 -36.37
N LYS A 371 27.28 3.30 -35.37
CA LYS A 371 28.02 4.57 -35.31
C LYS A 371 29.32 4.53 -36.07
N SER A 372 30.06 3.43 -35.93
CA SER A 372 31.33 3.26 -36.64
C SER A 372 31.74 1.80 -36.69
N TYR A 373 32.51 1.46 -37.72
CA TYR A 373 33.30 0.24 -37.77
C TYR A 373 34.70 0.58 -38.29
N ARG A 374 35.71 0.56 -37.42
CA ARG A 374 37.11 0.90 -37.73
C ARG A 374 38.05 0.09 -36.84
N ASP A 375 39.19 -0.33 -37.37
CA ASP A 375 40.26 -1.02 -36.63
C ASP A 375 39.74 -2.22 -35.81
N SER A 376 38.86 -3.03 -36.43
CA SER A 376 38.21 -4.18 -35.79
C SER A 376 37.36 -3.84 -34.57
N VAL A 377 36.89 -2.59 -34.46
CA VAL A 377 35.97 -2.12 -33.41
C VAL A 377 34.66 -1.68 -34.05
N LEU A 378 33.57 -2.35 -33.68
CA LEU A 378 32.21 -1.99 -34.05
C LEU A 378 31.54 -1.26 -32.88
N ARG A 379 31.06 -0.05 -33.13
CA ARG A 379 30.25 0.73 -32.18
C ARG A 379 28.81 0.78 -32.67
N VAL A 380 27.90 0.30 -31.84
CA VAL A 380 26.47 0.30 -32.10
C VAL A 380 25.77 1.04 -30.99
N GLU A 381 24.82 1.88 -31.34
CA GLU A 381 23.97 2.57 -30.38
C GLU A 381 22.59 1.95 -30.41
N ILE A 382 22.07 1.57 -29.25
CA ILE A 382 20.78 0.92 -29.11
C ILE A 382 19.85 1.81 -28.29
N TYR A 383 18.61 1.91 -28.76
CA TYR A 383 17.51 2.58 -28.10
C TYR A 383 16.51 1.52 -27.65
N SER A 384 16.61 1.11 -26.39
CA SER A 384 15.83 -0.04 -25.90
C SER A 384 15.24 0.19 -24.51
N ALA A 385 14.18 -0.57 -24.25
CA ALA A 385 13.58 -0.77 -22.94
C ALA A 385 14.20 -1.97 -22.18
N ILE A 386 15.06 -2.73 -22.84
CA ILE A 386 15.74 -3.88 -22.24
C ILE A 386 16.82 -3.35 -21.31
N ASP A 387 16.95 -3.96 -20.13
CA ASP A 387 18.04 -3.64 -19.21
C ASP A 387 19.39 -3.83 -19.94
N PRO A 388 20.32 -2.86 -19.88
CA PRO A 388 21.58 -2.94 -20.61
C PRO A 388 22.40 -4.19 -20.27
N PHE A 389 22.35 -4.66 -19.02
CA PHE A 389 23.08 -5.84 -18.57
C PHE A 389 22.44 -7.11 -19.11
N GLU A 390 21.11 -7.23 -19.05
CA GLU A 390 20.39 -8.36 -19.66
C GLU A 390 20.65 -8.45 -21.17
N LEU A 391 20.61 -7.32 -21.88
CA LEU A 391 20.90 -7.26 -23.31
C LEU A 391 22.34 -7.71 -23.61
N ALA A 392 23.30 -7.21 -22.83
CA ALA A 392 24.71 -7.59 -22.96
C ALA A 392 24.92 -9.09 -22.77
N MET A 393 24.30 -9.68 -21.74
CA MET A 393 24.43 -11.11 -21.45
C MET A 393 23.83 -11.97 -22.55
N LYS A 394 22.66 -11.59 -23.07
CA LYS A 394 22.03 -12.30 -24.19
C LYS A 394 22.89 -12.27 -25.45
N LEU A 395 23.44 -11.10 -25.79
CA LEU A 395 24.33 -10.95 -26.95
C LEU A 395 25.65 -11.71 -26.76
N ALA A 396 26.20 -11.72 -25.54
CA ALA A 396 27.39 -12.49 -25.21
C ALA A 396 27.20 -13.99 -25.45
N GLU A 397 26.06 -14.52 -25.02
CA GLU A 397 25.69 -15.92 -25.23
C GLU A 397 25.45 -16.25 -26.72
N GLU A 398 24.65 -15.43 -27.43
CA GLU A 398 24.32 -15.66 -28.84
C GLU A 398 25.53 -15.55 -29.77
N LEU A 399 26.41 -14.58 -29.52
CA LEU A 399 27.55 -14.27 -30.38
C LEU A 399 28.85 -14.95 -29.94
N GLY A 400 28.87 -15.58 -28.76
CA GLY A 400 30.06 -16.20 -28.18
C GLY A 400 31.16 -15.18 -27.81
N VAL A 401 30.78 -13.95 -27.46
CA VAL A 401 31.70 -12.86 -27.09
C VAL A 401 31.86 -12.75 -25.57
N ASN A 402 32.99 -12.24 -25.10
CA ASN A 402 33.19 -11.93 -23.69
C ASN A 402 32.65 -10.53 -23.40
N VAL A 403 32.07 -10.32 -22.22
CA VAL A 403 31.75 -8.98 -21.69
C VAL A 403 32.98 -8.49 -20.93
N ASP A 404 33.64 -7.46 -21.46
CA ASP A 404 34.90 -6.94 -20.91
C ASP A 404 34.63 -5.90 -19.81
N SER A 405 33.64 -5.04 -20.02
CA SER A 405 33.22 -4.02 -19.06
C SER A 405 31.77 -3.62 -19.29
N PHE A 406 31.13 -3.20 -18.21
CA PHE A 406 29.74 -2.77 -18.21
C PHE A 406 29.59 -1.47 -17.41
N ASP A 407 29.00 -0.46 -18.04
CA ASP A 407 28.39 0.67 -17.36
C ASP A 407 26.96 0.88 -17.88
N GLU A 408 26.22 1.75 -17.18
CA GLU A 408 24.81 2.04 -17.43
C GLU A 408 24.48 2.66 -18.80
N THR A 409 25.49 3.07 -19.55
CA THR A 409 25.41 3.77 -20.85
C THR A 409 26.28 3.13 -21.93
N GLU A 410 27.26 2.32 -21.58
CA GLU A 410 28.26 1.71 -22.44
C GLU A 410 28.54 0.27 -22.00
N VAL A 411 28.53 -0.66 -22.95
CA VAL A 411 28.94 -2.05 -22.73
C VAL A 411 30.03 -2.39 -23.72
N LYS A 412 31.15 -2.91 -23.20
CA LYS A 412 32.26 -3.37 -24.02
C LYS A 412 32.31 -4.89 -24.05
N MET A 413 32.39 -5.43 -25.26
CA MET A 413 32.47 -6.87 -25.52
C MET A 413 33.61 -7.18 -26.48
N SER A 414 34.18 -8.37 -26.39
CA SER A 414 35.27 -8.83 -27.25
C SER A 414 34.96 -10.19 -27.88
N PHE A 415 35.16 -10.29 -29.20
CA PHE A 415 35.23 -11.60 -29.85
C PHE A 415 36.52 -12.31 -29.42
N LYS A 416 36.42 -13.63 -29.22
CA LYS A 416 37.60 -14.47 -28.98
C LYS A 416 38.49 -14.44 -30.23
N GLU A 417 39.79 -14.24 -30.02
CA GLU A 417 40.81 -14.27 -31.08
C GLU A 417 40.90 -15.63 -31.78
#